data_AF-A0A835HCS6-F1
#
_entry.id   AF-A0A835HCS6-F1
#
_cell.length_a   1.000
_cell.length_b   1.000
_cell.length_c   1.000
_cell.angle_alpha   90.00
_cell.angle_beta   90.00
_cell.angle_gamma   90.00
#
_symmetry.space_group_name_H-M   'P 1'
#
loop_
_entity.id
_entity.type
_entity.pdbx_description
1 polymer ?
#
loop_
_entity_poly.entity_id
_entity_poly.type
_entity_poly.pdbx_seq_one_letter_code
_entity_poly.pdbx_strand_id
1 'polypeptide(L)'
;MMLQALFQAKMSWCAARSLSTPALELGTLRSRTQLAFGIGCCASVAGSTLWRGPSSSQSQSKPFASLTSSAETSIKEVVKTEKAPAALGPYSQAIKANNFLFVSGVLGLIPETGKFVSDGVEEQTEQVLKNMGEILKASGASYSSVVKTTIMLADLKDFKKVNEIYARYFSPPAPARATYQVAALPMDAKVEIECIAAL
;
A
#
# COMPACT_ATOMS: atom_id res chain seq x y z
N MET A 1 39.67 -16.25 38.62
CA MET A 1 41.03 -16.01 38.06
C MET A 1 41.32 -17.07 37.02
N MET A 2 41.22 -16.69 35.73
CA MET A 2 41.60 -17.36 34.46
C MET A 2 40.65 -16.77 33.39
N LEU A 3 40.66 -15.46 33.14
CA LEU A 3 41.66 -14.69 32.39
C LEU A 3 41.88 -15.21 30.96
N GLN A 4 41.26 -14.49 30.01
CA GLN A 4 41.84 -14.06 28.73
C GLN A 4 42.76 -15.04 27.99
N ALA A 5 42.20 -15.77 27.02
CA ALA A 5 42.92 -16.20 25.83
C ALA A 5 41.90 -16.48 24.71
N LEU A 6 42.28 -16.21 23.46
CA LEU A 6 41.51 -16.35 22.20
C LEU A 6 40.87 -15.07 21.65
N PHE A 7 41.40 -13.91 22.03
CA PHE A 7 41.49 -12.75 21.12
C PHE A 7 42.85 -12.85 20.39
N GLN A 8 42.82 -12.71 19.06
CA GLN A 8 43.94 -12.73 18.11
C GLN A 8 44.50 -14.11 17.66
N ALA A 9 44.08 -14.54 16.46
CA ALA A 9 44.99 -14.82 15.34
C ALA A 9 44.25 -15.47 14.15
N LYS A 10 43.92 -14.66 13.14
CA LYS A 10 44.30 -14.91 11.74
C LYS A 10 43.93 -13.70 10.89
N MET A 11 44.96 -12.93 10.59
CA MET A 11 44.99 -11.90 9.56
C MET A 11 44.92 -12.51 8.16
N SER A 12 44.60 -11.64 7.20
CA SER A 12 45.02 -11.65 5.80
C SER A 12 44.10 -12.36 4.81
N TRP A 13 43.26 -11.56 4.15
CA TRP A 13 43.33 -11.49 2.69
C TRP A 13 42.80 -10.15 2.16
N CYS A 14 43.73 -9.31 1.71
CA CYS A 14 43.47 -8.26 0.72
C CYS A 14 43.54 -8.90 -0.67
N ALA A 15 42.50 -8.70 -1.48
CA ALA A 15 42.64 -8.67 -2.93
C ALA A 15 41.63 -7.68 -3.51
N ALA A 16 42.17 -6.57 -4.01
CA ALA A 16 41.47 -5.58 -4.79
C ALA A 16 40.87 -6.18 -6.07
N ARG A 17 39.65 -5.78 -6.42
CA ARG A 17 39.26 -5.68 -7.83
C ARG A 17 38.60 -4.34 -8.10
N SER A 18 39.20 -3.69 -9.08
CA SER A 18 38.89 -2.39 -9.65
C SER A 18 37.49 -2.32 -10.24
N LEU A 19 36.95 -1.11 -10.11
CA LEU A 19 35.87 -0.45 -10.85
C LEU A 19 35.60 -0.96 -12.26
N SER A 20 34.32 -1.13 -12.57
CA SER A 20 33.75 -0.87 -13.89
C SER A 20 32.31 -0.36 -13.73
N THR A 21 32.16 0.95 -13.56
CA THR A 21 30.91 1.67 -13.79
C THR A 21 30.79 1.96 -15.30
N PRO A 22 29.76 1.49 -16.01
CA PRO A 22 29.44 2.10 -17.30
C PRO A 22 28.77 3.46 -17.08
N ALA A 23 29.23 4.41 -17.90
CA ALA A 23 28.92 5.82 -17.87
C ALA A 23 27.46 6.15 -18.24
N LEU A 24 27.01 7.33 -17.79
CA LEU A 24 25.84 8.03 -18.32
C LEU A 24 25.94 8.18 -19.85
N GLU A 25 24.86 7.88 -20.57
CA GLU A 25 24.55 8.57 -21.83
C GLU A 25 23.40 9.56 -21.59
N LEU A 26 23.75 10.84 -21.58
CA LEU A 26 22.83 11.96 -21.61
C LEU A 26 22.95 12.60 -23.00
N GLY A 27 22.01 12.29 -23.90
CA GLY A 27 21.96 12.96 -25.20
C GLY A 27 21.13 12.27 -26.26
N THR A 28 19.85 12.62 -26.37
CA THR A 28 19.15 12.81 -27.66
C THR A 28 17.85 13.58 -27.42
N LEU A 29 17.99 14.87 -27.10
CA LEU A 29 16.92 15.84 -27.23
C LEU A 29 17.24 16.68 -28.47
N ARG A 30 16.72 16.27 -29.62
CA ARG A 30 16.68 17.10 -30.82
C ARG A 30 15.46 16.77 -31.68
N SER A 31 14.50 17.68 -31.60
CA SER A 31 13.70 18.23 -32.70
C SER A 31 13.33 17.29 -33.85
N ARG A 32 12.03 17.00 -34.00
CA ARG A 32 11.41 16.93 -35.34
C ARG A 32 10.07 17.65 -35.34
N THR A 33 10.12 18.86 -35.87
CA THR A 33 8.98 19.60 -36.41
C THR A 33 8.84 19.21 -37.89
N GLN A 34 7.62 18.85 -38.33
CA GLN A 34 7.07 19.03 -39.69
C GLN A 34 5.55 19.20 -39.47
N LEU A 35 4.89 20.35 -39.66
CA LEU A 35 4.55 21.06 -40.90
C LEU A 35 4.05 20.11 -42.03
N ALA A 36 2.73 19.97 -42.17
CA ALA A 36 1.90 20.77 -43.09
C ALA A 36 0.84 20.00 -43.93
N PHE A 37 -0.22 20.75 -44.29
CA PHE A 37 -1.11 20.67 -45.48
C PHE A 37 -2.43 19.86 -45.52
N GLY A 38 -3.45 20.56 -46.02
CA GLY A 38 -4.73 20.07 -46.59
C GLY A 38 -5.94 20.75 -45.95
N ILE A 39 -6.41 21.95 -46.34
CA ILE A 39 -7.08 22.40 -47.59
C ILE A 39 -8.21 21.46 -48.08
N GLY A 40 -9.42 22.02 -48.11
CA GLY A 40 -10.55 21.61 -48.95
C GLY A 40 -11.85 21.47 -48.16
N CYS A 41 -13.00 21.99 -48.55
CA CYS A 41 -13.37 22.86 -49.66
C CYS A 41 -14.78 23.41 -49.34
N CYS A 42 -15.08 24.60 -49.83
CA CYS A 42 -16.38 25.26 -49.73
C CYS A 42 -17.43 24.58 -50.62
N ALA A 43 -18.71 24.67 -50.23
CA ALA A 43 -19.81 24.87 -51.18
C ALA A 43 -21.08 25.35 -50.45
N SER A 44 -21.51 26.57 -50.78
CA SER A 44 -22.86 27.09 -50.52
C SER A 44 -23.72 26.86 -51.77
N VAL A 45 -25.01 26.58 -51.58
CA VAL A 45 -26.06 26.88 -52.57
C VAL A 45 -27.22 27.56 -51.85
N ALA A 46 -27.60 28.71 -52.38
CA ALA A 46 -28.71 29.55 -51.97
C ALA A 46 -30.05 29.05 -52.55
N GLY A 47 -31.16 29.39 -51.89
CA GLY A 47 -32.51 29.23 -52.43
C GLY A 47 -33.54 29.87 -51.50
N SER A 48 -34.35 30.77 -52.04
CA SER A 48 -35.09 31.84 -51.35
C SER A 48 -36.57 31.54 -51.07
N THR A 49 -37.15 32.45 -50.27
CA THR A 49 -38.54 33.00 -50.32
C THR A 49 -39.69 32.42 -49.45
N LEU A 50 -40.11 33.28 -48.50
CA LEU A 50 -41.47 33.71 -48.09
C LEU A 50 -42.44 32.87 -47.21
N TRP A 51 -42.84 33.54 -46.11
CA TRP A 51 -44.18 33.63 -45.46
C TRP A 51 -44.56 32.80 -44.22
N ARG A 52 -44.44 33.50 -43.07
CA ARG A 52 -45.36 33.75 -41.93
C ARG A 52 -46.46 32.71 -41.56
N GLY A 53 -46.37 32.21 -40.33
CA GLY A 53 -47.49 31.74 -39.51
C GLY A 53 -47.12 31.76 -38.00
N PRO A 54 -48.01 32.13 -37.06
CA PRO A 54 -47.69 32.20 -35.64
C PRO A 54 -48.21 30.97 -34.88
N SER A 55 -47.42 30.41 -33.96
CA SER A 55 -47.91 29.85 -32.69
C SER A 55 -46.78 29.22 -31.87
N SER A 56 -46.79 29.57 -30.58
CA SER A 56 -46.43 28.74 -29.42
C SER A 56 -45.34 27.67 -29.56
N SER A 57 -44.19 27.93 -28.95
CA SER A 57 -43.76 27.22 -27.73
C SER A 57 -42.30 27.59 -27.41
N GLN A 58 -42.11 28.25 -26.27
CA GLN A 58 -40.80 28.38 -25.65
C GLN A 58 -40.38 26.98 -25.17
N SER A 59 -39.44 26.34 -25.88
CA SER A 59 -38.71 25.19 -25.35
C SER A 59 -37.35 25.67 -24.88
N GLN A 60 -37.23 25.74 -23.56
CA GLN A 60 -36.08 26.22 -22.82
C GLN A 60 -34.84 25.36 -23.10
N SER A 61 -33.71 26.01 -23.36
CA SER A 61 -32.39 25.40 -23.31
C SER A 61 -32.11 24.91 -21.89
N LYS A 62 -31.88 23.60 -21.73
CA LYS A 62 -31.28 23.08 -20.49
C LYS A 62 -29.77 23.30 -20.58
N PRO A 63 -29.14 24.00 -19.63
CA PRO A 63 -27.70 24.08 -19.58
C PRO A 63 -27.17 22.68 -19.25
N PHE A 64 -26.07 22.32 -19.88
CA PHE A 64 -25.29 21.13 -19.56
C PHE A 64 -24.94 21.21 -18.06
N ALA A 65 -25.65 20.45 -17.24
CA ALA A 65 -25.38 20.35 -15.81
C ALA A 65 -24.00 19.72 -15.65
N SER A 66 -23.01 20.57 -15.41
CA SER A 66 -21.69 20.15 -14.95
C SER A 66 -21.91 19.39 -13.64
N LEU A 67 -21.81 18.06 -13.73
CA LEU A 67 -21.70 17.19 -12.57
C LEU A 67 -20.33 17.45 -11.96
N THR A 68 -20.20 18.55 -11.22
CA THR A 68 -19.18 18.65 -10.18
C THR A 68 -19.64 17.73 -9.06
N SER A 69 -19.40 16.43 -9.24
CA SER A 69 -19.23 15.53 -8.11
C SER A 69 -17.99 16.04 -7.38
N SER A 70 -18.20 16.97 -6.46
CA SER A 70 -17.24 17.28 -5.42
C SER A 70 -17.20 16.06 -4.52
N ALA A 71 -16.49 15.02 -4.97
CA ALA A 71 -15.97 13.99 -4.10
C ALA A 71 -15.09 14.74 -3.10
N GLU A 72 -15.64 15.01 -1.93
CA GLU A 72 -14.89 15.47 -0.78
C GLU A 72 -13.75 14.47 -0.59
N THR A 73 -12.56 14.84 -1.06
CA THR A 73 -11.36 14.01 -0.93
C THR A 73 -10.95 14.15 0.51
N SER A 74 -11.59 13.37 1.39
CA SER A 74 -11.21 13.34 2.78
C SER A 74 -9.76 12.88 2.84
N ILE A 75 -8.90 13.71 3.44
CA ILE A 75 -7.47 13.42 3.62
C ILE A 75 -7.27 12.16 4.46
N LYS A 76 -8.33 11.69 5.14
CA LYS A 76 -8.36 10.57 6.06
C LYS A 76 -9.65 9.75 5.87
N GLU A 77 -9.50 8.48 5.51
CA GLU A 77 -10.60 7.51 5.41
C GLU A 77 -10.36 6.36 6.39
N VAL A 78 -11.40 5.98 7.14
CA VAL A 78 -11.34 4.84 8.07
C VAL A 78 -11.59 3.55 7.30
N VAL A 79 -10.72 2.55 7.47
CA VAL A 79 -10.94 1.20 6.96
C VAL A 79 -11.51 0.33 8.08
N LYS A 80 -12.61 -0.35 7.78
CA LYS A 80 -13.26 -1.30 8.68
C LYS A 80 -13.71 -2.55 7.92
N THR A 81 -13.52 -3.72 8.51
CA THR A 81 -14.02 -5.01 8.03
C THR A 81 -14.43 -5.89 9.21
N GLU A 82 -15.48 -6.68 9.01
CA GLU A 82 -15.97 -7.67 9.99
C GLU A 82 -15.14 -8.96 9.96
N LYS A 83 -14.31 -9.14 8.92
CA LYS A 83 -13.45 -10.33 8.74
C LYS A 83 -12.10 -10.23 9.46
N ALA A 84 -11.88 -9.14 10.18
CA ALA A 84 -10.74 -8.94 11.06
C ALA A 84 -11.25 -8.48 12.43
N PRO A 85 -10.49 -8.71 13.53
CA PRO A 85 -10.90 -8.33 14.87
C PRO A 85 -11.28 -6.85 14.94
N ALA A 86 -12.41 -6.55 15.58
CA ALA A 86 -12.86 -5.19 15.77
C ALA A 86 -11.84 -4.39 16.60
N ALA A 87 -11.71 -3.08 16.33
CA ALA A 87 -10.93 -2.21 17.19
C ALA A 87 -11.67 -2.04 18.53
N LEU A 88 -11.10 -2.59 19.62
CA LEU A 88 -11.71 -2.59 20.96
C LEU A 88 -11.32 -1.37 21.81
N GLY A 89 -10.66 -0.37 21.22
CA GLY A 89 -10.19 0.85 21.88
C GLY A 89 -10.29 2.07 20.98
N PRO A 90 -9.73 3.23 21.38
CA PRO A 90 -9.79 4.48 20.63
C PRO A 90 -8.82 4.51 19.43
N TYR A 91 -8.94 3.51 18.54
CA TYR A 91 -8.14 3.36 17.32
C TYR A 91 -8.99 2.75 16.19
N SER A 92 -8.47 2.77 14.97
CA SER A 92 -9.10 2.14 13.79
C SER A 92 -8.29 0.93 13.33
N GLN A 93 -8.91 -0.04 12.65
CA GLN A 93 -8.17 -1.17 12.08
C GLN A 93 -7.09 -0.68 11.11
N ALA A 94 -7.45 0.25 10.23
CA ALA A 94 -6.50 1.03 9.45
C ALA A 94 -7.07 2.40 9.07
N ILE A 95 -6.19 3.30 8.68
CA ILE A 95 -6.52 4.61 8.12
C ILE A 95 -5.87 4.72 6.74
N LYS A 96 -6.64 5.07 5.71
CA LYS A 96 -6.07 5.59 4.47
C LYS A 96 -5.84 7.08 4.65
N ALA A 97 -4.65 7.54 4.30
CA ALA A 97 -4.36 8.95 4.20
C ALA A 97 -3.49 9.21 2.96
N ASN A 98 -4.01 10.01 2.03
CA ASN A 98 -3.46 10.15 0.68
C ASN A 98 -3.26 8.76 0.02
N ASN A 99 -2.07 8.49 -0.52
CA ASN A 99 -1.71 7.23 -1.18
C ASN A 99 -1.12 6.18 -0.21
N PHE A 100 -1.33 6.33 1.09
CA PHE A 100 -0.85 5.37 2.07
C PHE A 100 -1.99 4.80 2.91
N LEU A 101 -1.82 3.54 3.27
CA LEU A 101 -2.60 2.84 4.27
C LEU A 101 -1.73 2.59 5.49
N PHE A 102 -2.19 3.04 6.65
CA PHE A 102 -1.59 2.79 7.94
C PHE A 102 -2.43 1.75 8.67
N VAL A 103 -1.92 0.51 8.75
CA VAL A 103 -2.58 -0.59 9.46
C VAL A 103 -2.07 -0.61 10.90
N SER A 104 -3.01 -0.62 11.85
CA SER A 104 -2.69 -0.71 13.28
C SER A 104 -2.00 -2.03 13.63
N GLY A 105 -1.48 -2.14 14.84
CA GLY A 105 -0.99 -3.41 15.39
C GLY A 105 -2.04 -4.51 15.30
N VAL A 106 -1.74 -5.56 14.55
CA VAL A 106 -2.63 -6.71 14.34
C VAL A 106 -2.21 -7.85 15.26
N LEU A 107 -3.18 -8.39 15.99
CA LEU A 107 -3.04 -9.55 16.86
C LEU A 107 -3.65 -10.82 16.25
N GLY A 108 -3.21 -11.97 16.74
CA GLY A 108 -3.64 -13.31 16.31
C GLY A 108 -5.00 -13.72 16.85
N LEU A 109 -5.98 -12.81 16.85
CA LEU A 109 -7.33 -13.05 17.36
C LEU A 109 -8.25 -13.60 16.26
N ILE A 110 -9.16 -14.49 16.63
CA ILE A 110 -10.26 -14.97 15.80
C ILE A 110 -11.33 -13.87 15.76
N PRO A 111 -11.69 -13.30 14.58
CA PRO A 111 -12.61 -12.16 14.48
C PRO A 111 -13.96 -12.39 15.17
N GLU A 112 -14.49 -13.61 15.09
CA GLU A 112 -15.82 -13.97 15.60
C GLU A 112 -15.85 -14.07 17.13
N THR A 113 -14.72 -14.42 17.75
CA THR A 113 -14.67 -14.69 19.20
C THR A 113 -13.88 -13.66 19.99
N GLY A 114 -13.02 -12.88 19.32
CA GLY A 114 -12.09 -11.95 19.99
C GLY A 114 -11.04 -12.64 20.86
N LYS A 115 -10.81 -13.95 20.67
CA LYS A 115 -9.84 -14.75 21.43
C LYS A 115 -8.69 -15.22 20.53
N PHE A 116 -7.56 -15.56 21.13
CA PHE A 116 -6.44 -16.17 20.38
C PHE A 116 -6.82 -17.55 19.86
N VAL A 117 -6.28 -17.88 18.68
CA VAL A 117 -6.40 -19.22 18.07
C VAL A 117 -5.65 -20.30 18.85
N SER A 118 -4.54 -19.94 19.49
CA SER A 118 -3.74 -20.78 20.38
C SER A 118 -2.85 -19.92 21.29
N ASP A 119 -2.21 -20.55 22.27
CA ASP A 119 -1.15 -19.93 23.08
C ASP A 119 0.23 -19.93 22.37
N GLY A 120 0.31 -20.55 21.19
CA GLY A 120 1.51 -20.71 20.38
C GLY A 120 1.75 -19.53 19.44
N VAL A 121 3.04 -19.15 19.31
CA VAL A 121 3.44 -18.05 18.41
C VAL A 121 3.16 -18.36 16.94
N GLU A 122 3.20 -19.63 16.54
CA GLU A 122 3.05 -20.05 15.15
C GLU A 122 1.62 -19.82 14.65
N GLU A 123 0.62 -20.33 15.38
CA GLU A 123 -0.77 -20.12 15.00
C GLU A 123 -1.18 -18.66 15.19
N GLN A 124 -0.68 -17.97 16.22
CA GLN A 124 -0.90 -16.53 16.37
C GLN A 124 -0.33 -15.75 15.18
N THR A 125 0.89 -16.05 14.72
CA THR A 125 1.49 -15.37 13.54
C THR A 125 0.66 -15.61 12.28
N GLU A 126 0.21 -16.84 12.07
CA GLU A 126 -0.64 -17.18 10.94
C GLU A 126 -1.96 -16.40 10.98
N GLN A 127 -2.58 -16.30 12.15
CA GLN A 127 -3.81 -15.54 12.33
C GLN A 127 -3.61 -14.03 12.19
N VAL A 128 -2.49 -13.48 12.70
CA VAL A 128 -2.11 -12.06 12.50
C VAL A 128 -2.07 -11.74 11.02
N LEU A 129 -1.39 -12.57 10.22
CA LEU A 129 -1.24 -12.31 8.78
C LEU A 129 -2.58 -12.44 8.06
N LYS A 130 -3.42 -13.43 8.38
CA LYS A 130 -4.79 -13.52 7.85
C LYS A 130 -5.64 -12.29 8.15
N ASN A 131 -5.63 -11.83 9.40
CA ASN A 131 -6.35 -10.64 9.83
C ASN A 131 -5.84 -9.39 9.07
N MET A 132 -4.52 -9.24 8.94
CA MET A 132 -3.90 -8.17 8.15
C MET A 132 -4.34 -8.23 6.67
N GLY A 133 -4.38 -9.41 6.08
CA GLY A 133 -4.84 -9.61 4.70
C GLY A 133 -6.28 -9.16 4.48
N GLU A 134 -7.19 -9.42 5.41
CA GLU A 134 -8.57 -8.96 5.32
C GLU A 134 -8.70 -7.43 5.48
N ILE A 135 -7.86 -6.80 6.30
CA ILE A 135 -7.79 -5.33 6.41
C ILE A 135 -7.23 -4.72 5.11
N LEU A 136 -6.14 -5.28 4.57
CA LEU A 136 -5.57 -4.85 3.28
C LEU A 136 -6.63 -4.98 2.17
N LYS A 137 -7.31 -6.11 2.08
CA LYS A 137 -8.36 -6.35 1.10
C LYS A 137 -9.52 -5.36 1.22
N ALA A 138 -9.97 -5.05 2.44
CA ALA A 138 -11.01 -4.05 2.68
C ALA A 138 -10.60 -2.64 2.24
N SER A 139 -9.29 -2.36 2.19
CA SER A 139 -8.75 -1.09 1.69
C SER A 139 -8.51 -1.05 0.18
N GLY A 140 -8.68 -2.17 -0.54
CA GLY A 140 -8.30 -2.31 -1.95
C GLY A 140 -6.82 -2.64 -2.19
N ALA A 141 -6.08 -2.96 -1.12
CA ALA A 141 -4.67 -3.33 -1.15
C ALA A 141 -4.48 -4.86 -1.01
N SER A 142 -3.23 -5.30 -1.14
CA SER A 142 -2.82 -6.68 -0.85
C SER A 142 -1.43 -6.72 -0.20
N TYR A 143 -0.88 -7.90 0.07
CA TYR A 143 0.46 -8.01 0.64
C TYR A 143 1.55 -7.40 -0.24
N SER A 144 1.38 -7.38 -1.57
CA SER A 144 2.33 -6.75 -2.49
C SER A 144 2.33 -5.22 -2.42
N SER A 145 1.28 -4.62 -1.85
CA SER A 145 1.19 -3.18 -1.61
C SER A 145 1.97 -2.75 -0.37
N VAL A 146 2.35 -3.69 0.50
CA VAL A 146 3.03 -3.40 1.77
C VAL A 146 4.47 -2.99 1.52
N VAL A 147 4.86 -1.83 2.05
CA VAL A 147 6.20 -1.26 1.88
C VAL A 147 7.03 -1.34 3.17
N LYS A 148 6.38 -1.43 4.34
CA LYS A 148 7.04 -1.51 5.65
C LYS A 148 6.22 -2.35 6.62
N THR A 149 6.89 -3.19 7.40
CA THR A 149 6.32 -3.89 8.56
C THR A 149 7.14 -3.67 9.84
N THR A 150 6.47 -3.68 10.99
CA THR A 150 7.12 -3.78 12.30
C THR A 150 6.58 -5.02 12.99
N ILE A 151 7.48 -5.92 13.39
CA ILE A 151 7.12 -7.17 14.08
C ILE A 151 7.60 -7.05 15.53
N MET A 152 6.66 -7.10 16.47
CA MET A 152 6.93 -7.06 17.90
C MET A 152 6.70 -8.45 18.47
N LEU A 153 7.70 -8.99 19.16
CA LEU A 153 7.68 -10.34 19.72
C LEU A 153 7.67 -10.30 21.25
N ALA A 154 6.98 -11.25 21.88
CA ALA A 154 7.08 -11.46 23.33
C ALA A 154 8.40 -12.14 23.74
N ASP A 155 8.91 -13.08 22.92
CA ASP A 155 10.21 -13.73 23.09
C ASP A 155 10.95 -13.78 21.75
N LEU A 156 12.18 -13.24 21.69
CA LEU A 156 12.99 -13.22 20.48
C LEU A 156 13.41 -14.63 20.02
N LYS A 157 13.32 -15.65 20.88
CA LYS A 157 13.57 -17.05 20.50
C LYS A 157 12.62 -17.55 19.42
N ASP A 158 11.43 -16.94 19.30
CA ASP A 158 10.44 -17.30 18.29
C ASP A 158 10.72 -16.69 16.90
N PHE A 159 11.76 -15.86 16.77
CA PHE A 159 12.09 -15.15 15.53
C PHE A 159 12.16 -16.06 14.29
N LYS A 160 12.76 -17.24 14.41
CA LYS A 160 12.87 -18.18 13.28
C LYS A 160 11.50 -18.68 12.82
N LYS A 161 10.66 -19.12 13.75
CA LYS A 161 9.31 -19.63 13.48
C LYS A 161 8.44 -18.57 12.83
N VAL A 162 8.47 -17.35 13.38
CA VAL A 162 7.73 -16.19 12.83
C VAL A 162 8.18 -15.87 11.41
N ASN A 163 9.49 -15.90 11.12
CA ASN A 163 10.00 -15.64 9.78
C ASN A 163 9.58 -16.67 8.74
N GLU A 164 9.57 -17.95 9.10
CA GLU A 164 9.14 -19.03 8.20
C GLU A 164 7.69 -18.82 7.76
N ILE A 165 6.81 -18.43 8.69
CA ILE A 165 5.41 -18.12 8.41
C ILE A 165 5.30 -16.82 7.60
N TYR A 166 5.98 -15.76 8.03
CA TYR A 166 5.98 -14.44 7.38
C TYR A 166 6.38 -14.50 5.91
N ALA A 167 7.40 -15.31 5.57
CA ALA A 167 7.88 -15.48 4.20
C ALA A 167 6.86 -16.10 3.24
N ARG A 168 5.81 -16.76 3.75
CA ARG A 168 4.71 -17.30 2.93
C ARG A 168 3.77 -16.20 2.40
N TYR A 169 3.74 -15.06 3.08
CA TYR A 169 2.83 -13.95 2.79
C TYR A 169 3.52 -12.82 2.01
N PHE A 170 4.82 -12.62 2.22
CA PHE A 170 5.60 -11.55 1.58
C PHE A 170 6.69 -12.13 0.67
N SER A 171 6.43 -12.15 -0.63
CA SER A 171 7.41 -12.53 -1.66
C SER A 171 8.33 -11.35 -2.03
N PRO A 172 9.51 -11.62 -2.62
CA PRO A 172 10.39 -10.56 -3.12
C PRO A 172 9.72 -9.69 -4.22
N PRO A 173 9.92 -8.36 -4.23
CA PRO A 173 10.65 -7.58 -3.22
C PRO A 173 9.85 -7.47 -1.92
N ALA A 174 10.43 -7.96 -0.83
CA ALA A 174 9.79 -7.94 0.49
C ALA A 174 9.81 -6.51 1.07
N PRO A 175 8.85 -6.15 1.94
CA PRO A 175 8.81 -4.84 2.57
C PRO A 175 10.04 -4.58 3.45
N ALA A 176 10.36 -3.31 3.66
CA ALA A 176 11.27 -2.91 4.72
C ALA A 176 10.76 -3.43 6.07
N ARG A 177 11.65 -3.79 7.00
CA ARG A 177 11.24 -4.48 8.23
C ARG A 177 12.08 -4.10 9.44
N ALA A 178 11.41 -3.94 10.58
CA ALA A 178 12.02 -3.95 11.90
C ALA A 178 11.41 -5.10 12.72
N THR A 179 12.24 -5.79 13.49
CA THR A 179 11.79 -6.89 14.36
C THR A 179 12.56 -6.85 15.67
N TYR A 180 11.84 -6.85 16.79
CA TYR A 180 12.44 -6.79 18.12
C TYR A 180 11.49 -7.40 19.16
N GLN A 181 12.07 -7.77 20.30
CA GLN A 181 11.30 -8.17 21.46
C GLN A 181 10.86 -6.95 22.26
N VAL A 182 9.63 -6.99 22.79
CA VAL A 182 9.06 -5.96 23.67
C VAL A 182 8.83 -6.52 25.08
N ALA A 183 8.60 -5.64 26.06
CA ALA A 183 8.37 -6.05 27.44
C ALA A 183 7.03 -6.80 27.61
N ALA A 184 5.99 -6.36 26.91
CA ALA A 184 4.68 -6.98 26.88
C ALA A 184 3.92 -6.57 25.62
N LEU A 185 2.98 -7.41 25.20
CA LEU A 185 2.02 -7.13 24.13
C LEU A 185 0.60 -7.11 24.72
N PRO A 186 -0.37 -6.44 24.08
CA PRO A 186 -1.75 -6.43 24.54
C PRO A 186 -2.30 -7.85 24.64
N MET A 187 -3.08 -8.10 25.69
CA MET A 187 -3.71 -9.42 25.96
C MET A 187 -2.70 -10.58 26.08
N ASP A 188 -1.44 -10.31 26.43
CA ASP A 188 -0.36 -11.32 26.52
C ASP A 188 -0.10 -12.06 25.18
N ALA A 189 -0.33 -11.39 24.05
CA ALA A 189 -0.01 -11.93 22.73
C ALA A 189 1.47 -12.33 22.61
N LYS A 190 1.75 -13.30 21.73
CA LYS A 190 3.13 -13.71 21.41
C LYS A 190 3.76 -12.88 20.30
N VAL A 191 2.93 -12.33 19.42
CA VAL A 191 3.35 -11.55 18.26
C VAL A 191 2.29 -10.49 17.93
N GLU A 192 2.76 -9.32 17.55
CA GLU A 192 1.96 -8.23 16.99
C GLU A 192 2.68 -7.69 15.75
N ILE A 193 1.93 -7.44 14.68
CA ILE A 193 2.49 -6.90 13.43
C ILE A 193 1.67 -5.72 12.94
N GLU A 194 2.33 -4.59 12.70
CA GLU A 194 1.76 -3.45 11.97
C GLU A 194 2.37 -3.37 10.56
N CYS A 195 1.69 -2.66 9.66
CA CYS A 195 2.23 -2.41 8.34
C CYS A 195 1.79 -1.06 7.73
N ILE A 196 2.61 -0.58 6.80
CA ILE A 196 2.30 0.53 5.92
C ILE A 196 2.25 -0.02 4.50
N ALA A 197 1.18 0.31 3.77
CA ALA A 197 1.02 -0.05 2.37
C ALA A 197 0.85 1.21 1.50
N ALA A 198 1.32 1.13 0.25
CA ALA A 198 1.05 2.13 -0.78
C ALA A 198 -0.21 1.72 -1.58
N LEU A 199 -1.11 2.69 -1.81
CA LEU A 199 -2.37 2.53 -2.53
C LEU A 199 -2.29 3.03 -3.97
#